data_AF-A0A7S2WT99-F1
#
_entry.id   AF-A0A7S2WT99-F1
#
_cell.length_a   1.000
_cell.length_b   1.000
_cell.length_c   1.000
_cell.angle_alpha   90.00
_cell.angle_beta   90.00
_cell.angle_gamma   90.00
#
_symmetry.space_group_name_H-M   'P 1'
#
loop_
_entity.id
_entity.type
_entity.pdbx_description
1 polymer ?
#
loop_
_entity_poly.entity_id
_entity_poly.type
_entity_poly.pdbx_seq_one_letter_code
_entity_poly.pdbx_strand_id
1 'polypeptide(L)'
;RFRAAQDAAERRAIMSDIKEEVLGSDFYEAAEELDADWDSNVITPGTPFMHRLSDYIRWYVADRLNRGGAAWRRCTVIFSDASEPGEGEHKIMAYIRQQRTQAGYNPNLRHVLHGLDADLIMLGLALHEAHFTVLREEVLFGRQKFEGRNNQEQSTFDLLKGNGGLDRIPGEDRWVYSKPLILLQVATLREYLAVEFACLQHTLPFTWDFERIVDDFVFLCFFV
;
A
#
# COMPACT_ATOMS: atom_id res chain seq x y z
N ARG A 1 -3.44 -16.76 -6.13
CA ARG A 1 -4.71 -17.19 -6.77
C ARG A 1 -5.08 -18.62 -6.42
N PHE A 2 -4.31 -19.64 -6.83
CA PHE A 2 -4.58 -21.03 -6.42
C PHE A 2 -4.65 -21.22 -4.89
N ARG A 3 -3.64 -20.70 -4.15
CA ARG A 3 -3.68 -20.68 -2.67
C ARG A 3 -4.88 -19.91 -2.13
N ALA A 4 -5.11 -18.67 -2.58
CA ALA A 4 -6.26 -17.88 -2.14
C ALA A 4 -7.62 -18.59 -2.37
N ALA A 5 -7.79 -19.30 -3.49
CA ALA A 5 -8.98 -20.08 -3.77
C ALA A 5 -9.09 -21.32 -2.87
N GLN A 6 -7.96 -21.97 -2.58
CA GLN A 6 -7.89 -23.07 -1.61
C GLN A 6 -8.23 -22.58 -0.20
N ASP A 7 -7.61 -21.51 0.27
CA ASP A 7 -7.86 -20.91 1.59
C ASP A 7 -9.34 -20.49 1.73
N ALA A 8 -9.94 -19.93 0.68
CA ALA A 8 -11.36 -19.58 0.66
C ALA A 8 -12.27 -20.83 0.70
N ALA A 9 -11.89 -21.92 0.01
CA ALA A 9 -12.62 -23.18 0.07
C ALA A 9 -12.51 -23.84 1.45
N GLU A 10 -11.33 -23.85 2.05
CA GLU A 10 -11.08 -24.37 3.40
C GLU A 10 -11.85 -23.57 4.45
N ARG A 11 -11.86 -22.22 4.36
CA ARG A 11 -12.67 -21.37 5.24
C ARG A 11 -14.15 -21.65 5.13
N ARG A 12 -14.66 -21.84 3.90
CA ARG A 12 -16.07 -22.21 3.68
C ARG A 12 -16.41 -23.58 4.27
N ALA A 13 -15.52 -24.56 4.13
CA ALA A 13 -15.72 -25.88 4.73
C ALA A 13 -15.75 -25.81 6.27
N ILE A 14 -14.76 -25.15 6.89
CA ILE A 14 -14.71 -24.96 8.35
C ILE A 14 -15.95 -24.22 8.86
N MET A 15 -16.39 -23.17 8.16
CA MET A 15 -17.59 -22.42 8.54
C MET A 15 -18.85 -23.29 8.43
N SER A 16 -18.92 -24.18 7.44
CA SER A 16 -20.01 -25.16 7.30
C SER A 16 -20.00 -26.17 8.45
N ASP A 17 -18.84 -26.72 8.80
CA ASP A 17 -18.71 -27.69 9.89
C ASP A 17 -19.08 -27.07 11.25
N ILE A 18 -18.61 -25.85 11.51
CA ILE A 18 -19.00 -25.07 12.71
C ILE A 18 -20.52 -24.81 12.71
N LYS A 19 -21.09 -24.48 11.54
CA LYS A 19 -22.53 -24.27 11.42
C LYS A 19 -23.32 -25.54 11.77
N GLU A 20 -22.87 -26.70 11.30
CA GLU A 20 -23.50 -27.99 11.60
C GLU A 20 -23.38 -28.37 13.08
N GLU A 21 -22.23 -28.13 13.72
CA GLU A 21 -22.02 -28.41 15.14
C GLU A 21 -22.81 -27.48 16.08
N VAL A 22 -23.06 -26.24 15.64
CA VAL A 22 -23.73 -25.18 16.43
C VAL A 22 -25.25 -25.10 16.17
N LEU A 23 -25.83 -26.03 15.40
CA LEU A 23 -27.27 -26.10 15.11
C LEU A 23 -28.12 -26.27 16.40
N GLY A 24 -28.52 -25.13 16.96
CA GLY A 24 -29.43 -25.03 18.11
C GLY A 24 -29.87 -23.61 18.50
N SER A 25 -29.59 -22.56 17.72
CA SER A 25 -30.12 -21.22 18.03
C SER A 25 -30.38 -20.39 16.77
N ASP A 26 -31.54 -19.74 16.75
CA ASP A 26 -32.06 -18.82 15.72
C ASP A 26 -31.20 -17.56 15.47
N PHE A 27 -29.94 -17.56 15.91
CA PHE A 27 -29.03 -16.41 15.91
C PHE A 27 -28.30 -16.23 14.56
N TYR A 28 -28.31 -17.24 13.68
CA TYR A 28 -27.45 -17.30 12.50
C TYR A 28 -28.10 -16.92 11.15
N GLU A 29 -29.44 -16.95 11.02
CA GLU A 29 -30.08 -16.49 9.76
C GLU A 29 -29.77 -15.00 9.47
N ALA A 30 -29.55 -14.18 10.52
CA ALA A 30 -29.12 -12.79 10.38
C ALA A 30 -27.62 -12.62 10.03
N ALA A 31 -26.79 -13.65 10.24
CA ALA A 31 -25.37 -13.62 9.90
C ALA A 31 -25.10 -14.04 8.45
N GLU A 32 -26.02 -14.79 7.83
CA GLU A 32 -25.95 -15.22 6.42
C GLU A 32 -26.06 -14.06 5.42
N GLU A 33 -26.76 -12.98 5.76
CA GLU A 33 -26.84 -11.79 4.89
C GLU A 33 -25.57 -10.92 4.91
N LEU A 34 -24.64 -11.14 5.87
CA LEU A 34 -23.56 -10.21 6.16
C LEU A 34 -22.20 -10.52 5.53
N ASP A 35 -22.01 -11.66 4.85
CA ASP A 35 -20.71 -11.95 4.24
C ASP A 35 -20.88 -12.81 2.96
N ALA A 36 -21.40 -12.19 1.91
CA ALA A 36 -21.16 -12.71 0.56
C ALA A 36 -19.65 -12.63 0.29
N ASP A 37 -18.96 -13.74 0.59
CA ASP A 37 -17.51 -13.92 0.54
C ASP A 37 -16.95 -13.30 -0.77
N TRP A 38 -16.31 -12.12 -0.67
CA TRP A 38 -15.86 -11.37 -1.83
C TRP A 38 -14.71 -12.10 -2.53
N ASP A 39 -14.91 -12.51 -3.79
CA ASP A 39 -13.86 -13.16 -4.56
C ASP A 39 -12.75 -12.18 -4.96
N SER A 40 -11.68 -12.13 -4.17
CA SER A 40 -10.50 -11.31 -4.45
C SER A 40 -9.82 -11.59 -5.79
N ASN A 41 -10.03 -12.76 -6.43
CA ASN A 41 -9.43 -13.05 -7.73
C ASN A 41 -10.00 -12.18 -8.85
N VAL A 42 -11.16 -11.53 -8.64
CA VAL A 42 -11.71 -10.56 -9.61
C VAL A 42 -10.82 -9.32 -9.77
N ILE A 43 -9.89 -9.07 -8.84
CA ILE A 43 -8.88 -8.01 -8.92
C ILE A 43 -7.75 -8.48 -9.85
N THR A 44 -8.09 -8.59 -11.13
CA THR A 44 -7.23 -9.08 -12.20
C THR A 44 -7.57 -8.35 -13.50
N PRO A 45 -6.57 -7.86 -14.27
CA PRO A 45 -6.82 -7.31 -15.60
C PRO A 45 -7.68 -8.22 -16.47
N GLY A 46 -8.63 -7.62 -17.20
CA GLY A 46 -9.56 -8.34 -18.09
C GLY A 46 -10.86 -8.80 -17.43
N THR A 47 -11.04 -8.67 -16.11
CA THR A 47 -12.32 -8.98 -15.47
C THR A 47 -13.35 -7.85 -15.65
N PRO A 48 -14.66 -8.15 -15.68
CA PRO A 48 -15.70 -7.12 -15.69
C PRO A 48 -15.63 -6.18 -14.48
N PHE A 49 -15.13 -6.68 -13.34
CA PHE A 49 -14.90 -5.85 -12.15
C PHE A 49 -13.89 -4.74 -12.43
N MET A 50 -12.73 -5.07 -13.00
CA MET A 50 -11.69 -4.07 -13.29
C MET A 50 -12.14 -3.04 -14.33
N HIS A 51 -12.99 -3.43 -15.29
CA HIS A 51 -13.60 -2.47 -16.23
C HIS A 51 -14.49 -1.46 -15.50
N ARG A 52 -15.43 -1.94 -14.68
CA ARG A 52 -16.31 -1.06 -13.89
C ARG A 52 -15.53 -0.18 -12.92
N LEU A 53 -14.50 -0.72 -12.29
CA LEU A 53 -13.61 0.02 -11.41
C LEU A 53 -12.90 1.16 -12.16
N SER A 54 -12.42 0.90 -13.38
CA SER A 54 -11.75 1.90 -14.21
C SER A 54 -12.70 3.02 -14.61
N ASP A 55 -13.94 2.70 -15.00
CA ASP A 55 -14.98 3.69 -15.31
C ASP A 55 -15.33 4.54 -14.10
N TYR A 56 -15.47 3.90 -12.94
CA TYR A 56 -15.75 4.59 -11.68
C TYR A 56 -14.60 5.53 -11.29
N ILE A 57 -13.33 5.10 -11.39
CA ILE A 57 -12.19 5.97 -11.06
C ILE A 57 -12.10 7.17 -12.01
N ARG A 58 -12.35 6.97 -13.31
CA ARG A 58 -12.41 8.09 -14.28
C ARG A 58 -13.47 9.11 -13.88
N TRP A 59 -14.68 8.64 -13.55
CA TRP A 59 -15.74 9.49 -13.04
C TRP A 59 -15.34 10.19 -11.74
N TYR A 60 -14.74 9.46 -10.79
CA TYR A 60 -14.32 9.98 -9.50
C TYR A 60 -13.28 11.09 -9.64
N VAL A 61 -12.26 10.89 -10.49
CA VAL A 61 -11.25 11.92 -10.79
C VAL A 61 -11.91 13.16 -11.39
N ALA A 62 -12.82 12.98 -12.34
CA ALA A 62 -13.56 14.10 -12.93
C ALA A 62 -14.42 14.84 -11.89
N ASP A 63 -15.13 14.12 -11.02
CA ASP A 63 -15.91 14.71 -9.93
C ASP A 63 -15.02 15.49 -8.96
N ARG A 64 -13.88 14.92 -8.55
CA ARG A 64 -12.95 15.56 -7.62
C ARG A 64 -12.26 16.78 -8.20
N LEU A 65 -11.90 16.79 -9.48
CA LEU A 65 -11.37 17.98 -10.15
C LEU A 65 -12.41 19.12 -10.23
N ASN A 66 -13.69 18.77 -10.40
CA ASN A 66 -14.77 19.75 -10.49
C ASN A 66 -15.26 20.26 -9.12
N ARG A 67 -15.39 19.36 -8.13
CA ARG A 67 -16.05 19.64 -6.84
C ARG A 67 -15.11 19.59 -5.63
N GLY A 68 -13.93 18.98 -5.74
CA GLY A 68 -12.98 18.76 -4.64
C GLY A 68 -12.24 20.00 -4.12
N GLY A 69 -12.62 21.20 -4.56
CA GLY A 69 -12.09 22.45 -4.04
C GLY A 69 -10.67 22.78 -4.52
N ALA A 70 -9.98 23.65 -3.76
CA ALA A 70 -8.72 24.27 -4.20
C ALA A 70 -7.51 23.33 -4.19
N ALA A 71 -7.58 22.19 -3.48
CA ALA A 71 -6.51 21.19 -3.44
C ALA A 71 -6.40 20.47 -4.79
N TRP A 72 -7.52 19.96 -5.30
CA TRP A 72 -7.58 19.21 -6.56
C TRP A 72 -7.30 20.08 -7.79
N ARG A 73 -7.71 21.36 -7.78
CA ARG A 73 -7.45 22.31 -8.88
C ARG A 73 -5.96 22.58 -9.14
N ARG A 74 -5.09 22.29 -8.16
CA ARG A 74 -3.64 22.47 -8.28
C ARG A 74 -2.90 21.17 -8.58
N CYS A 75 -3.62 20.06 -8.74
CA CYS A 75 -3.06 18.75 -9.02
C CYS A 75 -3.20 18.40 -10.50
N THR A 76 -2.16 17.80 -11.07
CA THR A 76 -2.28 17.04 -12.31
C THR A 76 -2.51 15.59 -11.93
N VAL A 77 -3.60 14.98 -12.42
CA VAL A 77 -3.95 13.59 -12.12
C VAL A 77 -3.72 12.75 -13.37
N ILE A 78 -2.91 11.71 -13.24
CA ILE A 78 -2.65 10.72 -14.28
C ILE A 78 -3.24 9.40 -13.79
N PHE A 79 -4.10 8.79 -14.62
CA PHE A 79 -4.71 7.50 -14.31
C PHE A 79 -4.28 6.46 -15.35
N SER A 80 -3.59 5.43 -14.90
CA SER A 80 -3.21 4.25 -15.70
C SER A 80 -3.94 3.04 -15.15
N ASP A 81 -4.93 2.54 -15.89
CA ASP A 81 -5.81 1.47 -15.43
C ASP A 81 -5.23 0.07 -15.70
N ALA A 82 -6.06 -0.96 -15.55
CA ALA A 82 -5.68 -2.35 -15.77
C ALA A 82 -5.63 -2.76 -17.25
N SER A 83 -6.05 -1.89 -18.19
CA SER A 83 -5.90 -2.15 -19.62
C SER A 83 -4.47 -1.88 -20.11
N GLU A 84 -3.75 -0.99 -19.42
CA GLU A 84 -2.34 -0.70 -19.69
C GLU A 84 -1.42 -1.77 -19.09
N PRO A 85 -0.60 -2.45 -19.90
CA PRO A 85 0.24 -3.56 -19.46
C PRO A 85 1.32 -3.11 -18.46
N GLY A 86 1.68 -4.02 -17.55
CA GLY A 86 2.70 -3.81 -16.53
C GLY A 86 2.12 -3.64 -15.13
N GLU A 87 2.91 -4.05 -14.13
CA GLU A 87 2.54 -3.94 -12.72
C GLU A 87 2.50 -2.48 -12.27
N GLY A 88 1.58 -2.15 -11.36
CA GLY A 88 1.31 -0.76 -10.98
C GLY A 88 2.55 -0.03 -10.45
N GLU A 89 3.29 -0.67 -9.56
CA GLU A 89 4.57 -0.15 -9.04
C GLU A 89 5.58 0.09 -10.16
N HIS A 90 5.78 -0.87 -11.06
CA HIS A 90 6.73 -0.76 -12.17
C HIS A 90 6.33 0.32 -13.17
N LYS A 91 5.03 0.54 -13.41
CA LYS A 91 4.52 1.67 -14.22
C LYS A 91 4.86 3.02 -13.57
N ILE A 92 4.72 3.13 -12.25
CA ILE A 92 5.11 4.34 -11.51
C ILE A 92 6.63 4.56 -11.60
N MET A 93 7.43 3.52 -11.37
CA MET A 93 8.89 3.62 -11.48
C MET A 93 9.33 4.04 -12.89
N ALA A 94 8.68 3.49 -13.93
CA ALA A 94 8.94 3.86 -15.32
C ALA A 94 8.59 5.32 -15.59
N TYR A 95 7.45 5.80 -15.08
CA TYR A 95 7.05 7.20 -15.18
C TYR A 95 8.07 8.13 -14.52
N ILE A 96 8.52 7.83 -13.29
CA ILE A 96 9.52 8.65 -12.60
C ILE A 96 10.84 8.66 -13.38
N ARG A 97 11.34 7.50 -13.81
CA ARG A 97 12.55 7.42 -14.65
C ARG A 97 12.42 8.25 -15.93
N GLN A 98 11.27 8.21 -16.60
CA GLN A 98 11.03 9.03 -17.77
C GLN A 98 11.05 10.52 -17.43
N GLN A 99 10.43 10.95 -16.33
CA GLN A 99 10.45 12.37 -15.91
C GLN A 99 11.87 12.87 -15.65
N ARG A 100 12.74 12.05 -15.02
CA ARG A 100 14.15 12.40 -14.78
C ARG A 100 14.92 12.73 -16.05
N THR A 101 14.56 12.10 -17.18
CA THR A 101 15.21 12.34 -18.49
C THR A 101 14.73 13.61 -19.20
N GLN A 102 13.65 14.24 -18.72
CA GLN A 102 13.08 15.43 -19.36
C GLN A 102 13.89 16.68 -19.03
N ALA A 103 14.01 17.58 -20.01
CA ALA A 103 14.61 18.89 -19.79
C ALA A 103 13.79 19.71 -18.78
N GLY A 104 14.45 20.29 -17.79
CA GLY A 104 13.80 21.07 -16.74
C GLY A 104 13.21 20.25 -15.58
N TYR A 105 13.50 18.94 -15.51
CA TYR A 105 13.17 18.13 -14.33
C TYR A 105 13.79 18.73 -13.07
N ASN A 106 13.00 18.82 -11.99
CA ASN A 106 13.48 19.27 -10.69
C ASN A 106 14.08 18.08 -9.93
N PRO A 107 15.41 18.02 -9.71
CA PRO A 107 16.04 16.90 -8.99
C PRO A 107 15.65 16.84 -7.50
N ASN A 108 15.06 17.92 -6.95
CA ASN A 108 14.56 17.98 -5.58
C ASN A 108 13.05 17.75 -5.50
N LEU A 109 12.43 17.20 -6.56
CA LEU A 109 11.03 16.78 -6.51
C LEU A 109 10.87 15.73 -5.41
N ARG A 110 9.84 15.91 -4.57
CA ARG A 110 9.56 15.01 -3.44
C ARG A 110 8.50 14.00 -3.86
N HIS A 111 8.86 12.73 -3.84
CA HIS A 111 8.00 11.62 -4.23
C HIS A 111 7.46 10.92 -2.98
N VAL A 112 6.16 10.66 -2.99
CA VAL A 112 5.50 9.82 -1.98
C VAL A 112 4.77 8.71 -2.72
N LEU A 113 5.14 7.46 -2.43
CA LEU A 113 4.51 6.27 -3.00
C LEU A 113 3.72 5.55 -1.91
N HIS A 114 2.42 5.34 -2.15
CA HIS A 114 1.57 4.59 -1.24
C HIS A 114 1.51 3.11 -1.63
N GLY A 115 1.82 2.22 -0.70
CA GLY A 115 1.65 0.78 -0.89
C GLY A 115 2.24 -0.06 0.24
N LEU A 116 1.82 -1.32 0.31
CA LEU A 116 2.16 -2.24 1.40
C LEU A 116 3.35 -3.15 1.09
N ASP A 117 3.74 -3.24 -0.18
CA ASP A 117 4.75 -4.19 -0.63
C ASP A 117 6.15 -3.79 -0.14
N ALA A 118 6.93 -4.78 0.30
CA ALA A 118 8.29 -4.56 0.76
C ALA A 118 9.23 -4.10 -0.38
N ASP A 119 8.90 -4.53 -1.61
CA ASP A 119 9.66 -4.24 -2.83
C ASP A 119 9.68 -2.74 -3.13
N LEU A 120 8.71 -1.97 -2.65
CA LEU A 120 8.66 -0.51 -2.81
C LEU A 120 9.88 0.21 -2.22
N ILE A 121 10.49 -0.36 -1.17
CA ILE A 121 11.71 0.19 -0.59
C ILE A 121 12.89 0.00 -1.54
N MET A 122 13.03 -1.21 -2.09
CA MET A 122 14.10 -1.54 -3.04
C MET A 122 13.93 -0.77 -4.35
N LEU A 123 12.70 -0.67 -4.87
CA LEU A 123 12.38 0.14 -6.03
C LEU A 123 12.66 1.63 -5.78
N GLY A 124 12.34 2.13 -4.58
CA GLY A 124 12.64 3.50 -4.16
C GLY A 124 14.15 3.79 -4.11
N LEU A 125 14.96 2.83 -3.66
CA LEU A 125 16.43 2.93 -3.68
C LEU A 125 16.96 2.98 -5.12
N ALA A 126 16.51 2.05 -5.98
CA ALA A 126 16.90 1.94 -7.38
C ALA A 126 16.45 3.13 -8.25
N LEU A 127 15.56 3.98 -7.76
CA LEU A 127 15.20 5.22 -8.43
C LEU A 127 16.26 6.31 -8.31
N HIS A 128 17.18 6.25 -7.34
CA HIS A 128 18.17 7.30 -7.05
C HIS A 128 17.56 8.72 -6.98
N GLU A 129 16.34 8.83 -6.43
CA GLU A 129 15.70 10.12 -6.16
C GLU A 129 16.13 10.62 -4.78
N ALA A 130 16.53 11.89 -4.70
CA ALA A 130 17.02 12.48 -3.45
C ALA A 130 15.94 12.51 -2.34
N HIS A 131 14.67 12.61 -2.73
CA HIS A 131 13.54 12.73 -1.81
C HIS A 131 12.44 11.74 -2.19
N PHE A 132 12.59 10.49 -1.74
CA PHE A 132 11.60 9.43 -1.94
C PHE A 132 11.11 8.89 -0.59
N THR A 133 9.79 8.76 -0.45
CA THR A 133 9.14 8.27 0.78
C THR A 133 8.08 7.23 0.43
N VAL A 134 8.07 6.11 1.15
CA VAL A 134 6.98 5.12 1.08
C VAL A 134 5.99 5.41 2.21
N LEU A 135 4.73 5.61 1.85
CA LEU A 135 3.60 5.73 2.78
C LEU A 135 2.90 4.38 2.85
N ARG A 136 2.74 3.83 4.05
CA ARG A 136 2.09 2.53 4.26
C ARG A 136 1.34 2.50 5.57
N GLU A 137 0.37 1.61 5.69
CA GLU A 137 -0.29 1.34 6.96
C GLU A 137 0.69 0.71 7.97
N GLU A 138 0.57 1.09 9.24
CA GLU A 138 1.29 0.46 10.34
C GLU A 138 0.81 -0.98 10.51
N VAL A 139 1.77 -1.91 10.57
CA VAL A 139 1.49 -3.31 10.85
C VAL A 139 1.70 -3.54 12.34
N LEU A 140 0.61 -3.57 13.11
CA LEU A 140 0.67 -3.85 14.54
C LEU A 140 0.88 -5.35 14.78
N PHE A 141 2.09 -5.73 15.20
CA PHE A 141 2.41 -7.11 15.54
C PHE A 141 2.05 -7.40 17.02
N GLY A 142 1.08 -8.29 17.26
CA GLY A 142 0.65 -8.70 18.60
C GLY A 142 -0.39 -9.82 18.58
N ARG A 143 -0.47 -10.63 19.65
CA ARG A 143 -1.41 -11.76 19.79
C ARG A 143 -2.85 -11.30 19.54
N GLN A 144 -3.40 -11.60 18.37
CA GLN A 144 -4.84 -11.62 18.16
C GLN A 144 -5.41 -12.73 19.06
N LYS A 145 -5.92 -12.35 20.24
CA LYS A 145 -6.97 -13.14 20.85
C LYS A 145 -8.18 -13.03 19.91
N PHE A 146 -8.79 -14.18 19.63
CA PHE A 146 -10.11 -14.29 19.03
C PHE A 146 -11.11 -13.43 19.82
N GLU A 147 -11.28 -12.18 19.42
CA GLU A 147 -12.41 -11.34 19.83
C GLU A 147 -12.89 -10.62 18.56
N GLY A 148 -14.21 -10.71 18.32
CA GLY A 148 -14.83 -10.51 17.01
C GLY A 148 -14.52 -9.19 16.31
N ARG A 149 -14.72 -9.22 14.98
CA ARG A 149 -14.54 -8.13 13.99
C ARG A 149 -14.94 -6.72 14.45
N ASN A 150 -15.89 -6.58 15.39
CA ASN A 150 -16.39 -5.28 15.85
C ASN A 150 -15.50 -4.53 16.85
N ASN A 151 -14.56 -5.19 17.54
CA ASN A 151 -13.69 -4.52 18.53
C ASN A 151 -12.33 -4.07 17.97
N GLN A 152 -11.96 -4.54 16.78
CA GLN A 152 -10.64 -4.27 16.19
C GLN A 152 -10.50 -2.80 15.78
N GLU A 153 -11.58 -2.19 15.29
CA GLU A 153 -11.64 -0.76 14.97
C GLU A 153 -11.62 0.14 16.22
N GLN A 154 -12.01 -0.37 17.40
CA GLN A 154 -12.02 0.41 18.64
C GLN A 154 -10.63 0.56 19.26
N SER A 155 -9.77 -0.46 19.18
CA SER A 155 -8.46 -0.46 19.87
C SER A 155 -7.43 0.52 19.30
N THR A 156 -7.39 0.72 17.99
CA THR A 156 -6.55 1.76 17.35
C THR A 156 -7.19 3.14 17.49
N PHE A 157 -8.52 3.20 17.46
CA PHE A 157 -9.30 4.42 17.66
C PHE A 157 -9.12 5.02 19.07
N ASP A 158 -9.02 4.19 20.10
CA ASP A 158 -8.81 4.64 21.48
C ASP A 158 -7.36 5.12 21.75
N LEU A 159 -6.37 4.60 21.02
CA LEU A 159 -4.98 5.12 21.07
C LEU A 159 -4.87 6.53 20.45
N LEU A 160 -5.63 6.81 19.38
CA LEU A 160 -5.63 8.11 18.70
C LEU A 160 -6.50 9.17 19.42
N LYS A 161 -7.51 8.76 20.21
CA LYS A 161 -8.28 9.67 21.08
C LYS A 161 -7.42 10.39 22.12
N GLY A 162 -6.39 9.72 22.65
CA GLY A 162 -5.51 10.29 23.68
C GLY A 162 -4.77 11.56 23.26
N ASN A 163 -4.66 11.83 21.96
CA ASN A 163 -3.97 13.00 21.40
C ASN A 163 -4.91 14.11 20.88
N GLY A 164 -6.23 14.06 21.14
CA GLY A 164 -7.16 15.17 20.88
C GLY A 164 -7.35 15.56 19.41
N GLY A 165 -6.87 14.76 18.45
CA GLY A 165 -6.94 15.07 17.02
C GLY A 165 -8.27 14.72 16.33
N LEU A 166 -9.09 13.87 16.95
CA LEU A 166 -10.23 13.20 16.30
C LEU A 166 -11.61 13.82 16.60
N ASP A 167 -11.74 14.76 17.54
CA ASP A 167 -13.02 15.44 17.85
C ASP A 167 -13.56 16.29 16.67
N ARG A 168 -12.78 16.43 15.59
CA ARG A 168 -13.10 17.23 14.41
C ARG A 168 -13.54 16.41 13.19
N ILE A 169 -13.59 15.08 13.29
CA ILE A 169 -13.82 14.20 12.14
C ILE A 169 -15.27 13.65 12.13
N PRO A 170 -16.07 13.89 11.06
CA PRO A 170 -17.43 13.38 10.93
C PRO A 170 -17.50 11.84 11.00
N GLY A 171 -18.57 11.32 11.59
CA GLY A 171 -18.70 9.90 11.95
C GLY A 171 -18.57 8.89 10.81
N GLU A 172 -18.86 9.27 9.56
CA GLU A 172 -18.81 8.37 8.39
C GLU A 172 -17.39 8.12 7.87
N ASP A 173 -16.45 9.06 8.06
CA ASP A 173 -15.06 8.95 7.56
C ASP A 173 -14.09 8.40 8.63
N ARG A 174 -14.60 8.01 9.79
CA ARG A 174 -13.79 7.60 10.93
C ARG A 174 -12.91 6.37 10.64
N TRP A 175 -13.38 5.47 9.77
CA TRP A 175 -12.63 4.28 9.34
C TRP A 175 -11.33 4.65 8.61
N VAL A 176 -11.26 5.82 7.94
CA VAL A 176 -10.07 6.31 7.24
C VAL A 176 -8.90 6.51 8.21
N TYR A 177 -9.20 6.80 9.47
CA TYR A 177 -8.21 7.03 10.52
C TYR A 177 -8.02 5.81 11.44
N SER A 178 -8.70 4.69 11.15
CA SER A 178 -8.62 3.49 11.99
C SER A 178 -7.28 2.76 11.88
N LYS A 179 -6.48 3.07 10.85
CA LYS A 179 -5.15 2.52 10.63
C LYS A 179 -4.12 3.65 10.57
N PRO A 180 -3.21 3.77 11.55
CA PRO A 180 -2.15 4.76 11.49
C PRO A 180 -1.25 4.51 10.27
N LEU A 181 -0.82 5.60 9.64
CA LEU A 181 0.09 5.58 8.50
C LEU A 181 1.52 5.86 8.97
N ILE A 182 2.48 5.11 8.42
CA ILE A 182 3.90 5.34 8.63
C ILE A 182 4.55 5.87 7.36
N LEU A 183 5.51 6.78 7.54
CA LEU A 183 6.33 7.35 6.48
C LEU A 183 7.73 6.75 6.56
N LEU A 184 8.10 5.94 5.57
CA LEU A 184 9.43 5.38 5.44
C LEU A 184 10.23 6.25 4.46
N GLN A 185 11.17 7.02 4.99
CA GLN A 185 12.02 7.91 4.19
C GLN A 185 13.21 7.14 3.63
N VAL A 186 13.22 6.93 2.30
CA VAL A 186 14.32 6.24 1.62
C VAL A 186 15.61 7.05 1.71
N ALA A 187 15.52 8.39 1.77
CA ALA A 187 16.68 9.26 1.99
C ALA A 187 17.41 8.91 3.29
N THR A 188 16.67 8.70 4.38
CA THR A 188 17.25 8.29 5.67
C THR A 188 17.88 6.90 5.58
N LEU A 189 17.21 5.94 4.91
CA LEU A 189 17.79 4.61 4.68
C LEU A 189 19.12 4.70 3.92
N ARG A 190 19.22 5.58 2.93
CA ARG A 190 20.47 5.81 2.18
C ARG A 190 21.58 6.35 3.09
N GLU A 191 21.28 7.23 4.03
CA GLU A 191 22.27 7.68 5.03
C GLU A 191 22.77 6.51 5.89
N TYR A 192 21.88 5.63 6.35
CA TYR A 192 22.27 4.42 7.07
C TYR A 192 23.17 3.51 6.24
N LEU A 193 22.81 3.25 4.97
CA LEU A 193 23.63 2.44 4.06
C LEU A 193 24.98 3.10 3.79
N ALA A 194 25.04 4.42 3.67
CA ALA A 194 26.29 5.15 3.46
C ALA A 194 27.25 4.97 4.64
N VAL A 195 26.73 5.00 5.87
CA VAL A 195 27.53 4.74 7.08
C VAL A 195 27.97 3.27 7.14
N GLU A 196 27.05 2.33 6.90
CA GLU A 196 27.33 0.88 6.93
C GLU A 196 28.48 0.51 5.99
N PHE A 197 28.45 1.02 4.76
CA PHE A 197 29.45 0.69 3.75
C PHE A 197 30.66 1.63 3.73
N ALA A 198 30.72 2.68 4.54
CA ALA A 198 31.81 3.67 4.52
C ALA A 198 33.22 3.06 4.60
N CYS A 199 33.37 1.93 5.30
CA CYS A 199 34.66 1.23 5.43
C CYS A 199 35.24 0.74 4.09
N LEU A 200 34.38 0.46 3.11
CA LEU A 200 34.77 0.00 1.78
C LEU A 200 35.55 1.08 1.00
N GLN A 201 35.35 2.36 1.31
CA GLN A 201 36.08 3.48 0.69
C GLN A 201 37.61 3.34 0.82
N HIS A 202 38.08 2.71 1.89
CA HIS A 202 39.51 2.53 2.17
C HIS A 202 40.08 1.18 1.72
N THR A 203 39.23 0.24 1.31
CA THR A 203 39.62 -1.13 0.96
C THR A 203 39.48 -1.44 -0.53
N LEU A 204 38.60 -0.74 -1.24
CA LEU A 204 38.37 -1.00 -2.66
C LEU A 204 39.56 -0.54 -3.54
N PRO A 205 39.94 -1.32 -4.58
CA PRO A 205 41.01 -0.95 -5.49
C PRO A 205 40.58 0.07 -6.57
N PHE A 206 39.36 0.58 -6.49
CA PHE A 206 38.76 1.51 -7.46
C PHE A 206 38.02 2.65 -6.74
N THR A 207 37.62 3.67 -7.50
CA THR A 207 36.95 4.86 -6.96
C THR A 207 35.62 4.50 -6.28
N TRP A 208 35.46 4.99 -5.05
CA TRP A 208 34.23 4.89 -4.29
C TRP A 208 33.08 5.64 -4.98
N ASP A 209 31.97 4.95 -5.21
CA ASP A 209 30.72 5.52 -5.71
C ASP A 209 29.56 4.93 -4.93
N PHE A 210 28.92 5.75 -4.10
CA PHE A 210 27.84 5.30 -3.24
C PHE A 210 26.60 4.85 -4.02
N GLU A 211 26.31 5.43 -5.19
CA GLU A 211 25.13 5.02 -5.96
C GLU A 211 25.27 3.59 -6.48
N ARG A 212 26.47 3.20 -6.90
CA ARG A 212 26.75 1.81 -7.32
C ARG A 212 26.62 0.81 -6.18
N ILE A 213 26.90 1.22 -4.96
CA ILE A 213 26.76 0.37 -3.77
C ILE A 213 25.30 0.20 -3.40
N VAL A 214 24.50 1.25 -3.59
CA VAL A 214 23.04 1.12 -3.48
C VAL A 214 22.51 0.13 -4.53
N ASP A 215 23.00 0.18 -5.77
CA ASP A 215 22.63 -0.80 -6.82
C ASP A 215 23.03 -2.22 -6.43
N ASP A 216 24.26 -2.43 -5.96
CA ASP A 216 24.76 -3.72 -5.50
C ASP A 216 23.95 -4.22 -4.29
N PHE A 217 23.60 -3.34 -3.35
CA PHE A 217 22.76 -3.69 -2.20
C PHE A 217 21.36 -4.15 -2.64
N VAL A 218 20.71 -3.40 -3.54
CA VAL A 218 19.43 -3.79 -4.11
C VAL A 218 19.53 -5.14 -4.83
N PHE A 219 20.59 -5.34 -5.62
CA PHE A 219 20.85 -6.62 -6.29
C PHE A 219 21.04 -7.76 -5.29
N LEU A 220 21.77 -7.55 -4.20
CA LEU A 220 21.97 -8.55 -3.15
C LEU A 220 20.66 -8.91 -2.44
N CYS A 221 19.75 -7.95 -2.24
CA CYS A 221 18.43 -8.20 -1.66
C CYS A 221 17.56 -9.15 -2.50
N PHE A 222 17.81 -9.30 -3.81
CA PHE A 222 17.09 -10.28 -4.64
C PHE A 222 17.48 -11.74 -4.34
N PHE A 223 18.58 -11.99 -3.63
CA PHE A 223 19.00 -13.34 -3.24
C PHE A 223 18.52 -13.77 -1.86
N VAL A 224 17.92 -12.86 -1.09
CA VAL A 224 17.36 -13.12 0.24
C VAL A 224 15.93 -13.61 0.11
#